data_AF-A0A2V9GWQ4-F1
#
_entry.id   AF-A0A2V9GWQ4-F1
#
_cell.length_a   1.000
_cell.length_b   1.000
_cell.length_c   1.000
_cell.angle_alpha   90.00
_cell.angle_beta   90.00
_cell.angle_gamma   90.00
#
_symmetry.space_group_name_H-M   'P 1'
#
loop_
_entity.id
_entity.type
_entity.pdbx_description
1 polymer ?
#
loop_
_entity_poly.entity_id
_entity_poly.type
_entity_poly.pdbx_seq_one_letter_code
_entity_poly.pdbx_strand_id
1 'polypeptide(L)'
;MIADAKNNGLQDAPKPEVYLPYTITSTGPRGIMVSTAGNSSLILASLRREITEMDPDVAISDDGTIESFLGRWYYAGPQFTLIILTAFGGIGLLLVLIGVFSVMAYTVSLQTHEIGIRMALGAQQNDVLRMVLKKGLGLMATGTIAGLAAALALTRLMTSQIWGVSATDPWTFSAVAALILVVGLTACLFPARKATQVDPLVSLHYE
;
A
#
# COMPACT_ATOMS: atom_id res chain seq x y z
N MET A 1 -15.56 -42.83 -4.74
CA MET A 1 -15.78 -41.46 -4.23
C MET A 1 -14.74 -40.57 -4.90
N ILE A 2 -15.18 -39.51 -5.57
CA ILE A 2 -14.27 -38.50 -6.13
C ILE A 2 -13.85 -37.60 -4.97
N ALA A 3 -12.56 -37.32 -4.85
CA ALA A 3 -12.05 -36.40 -3.83
C ALA A 3 -12.36 -34.95 -4.22
N ASP A 4 -12.57 -34.09 -3.23
CA ASP A 4 -12.81 -32.67 -3.47
C ASP A 4 -11.62 -32.05 -4.22
N ALA A 5 -11.93 -31.29 -5.27
CA ALA A 5 -10.95 -30.56 -6.07
C ALA A 5 -11.31 -29.07 -6.09
N LYS A 6 -10.27 -28.22 -6.12
CA LYS A 6 -10.44 -26.77 -6.28
C LYS A 6 -10.96 -26.47 -7.68
N ASN A 7 -12.16 -25.90 -7.78
CA ASN A 7 -12.86 -25.69 -9.05
C ASN A 7 -13.35 -24.27 -9.31
N ASN A 8 -13.42 -23.42 -8.27
CA ASN A 8 -13.72 -22.00 -8.41
C ASN A 8 -12.48 -21.12 -8.26
N GLY A 9 -11.28 -21.73 -8.37
CA GLY A 9 -9.99 -21.08 -8.21
C GLY A 9 -9.27 -21.42 -6.90
N LEU A 10 -8.01 -20.98 -6.76
CA LEU A 10 -7.13 -21.40 -5.67
C LEU A 10 -7.58 -20.90 -4.29
N GLN A 11 -8.14 -19.68 -4.25
CA GLN A 11 -8.46 -19.00 -2.98
C GLN A 11 -9.84 -19.39 -2.41
N ASP A 12 -10.74 -19.88 -3.26
CA ASP A 12 -12.11 -20.21 -2.86
C ASP A 12 -12.26 -21.63 -2.33
N ALA A 13 -13.27 -21.85 -1.48
CA ALA A 13 -13.64 -23.20 -1.05
C ALA A 13 -14.15 -24.03 -2.26
N PRO A 14 -13.90 -25.36 -2.28
CA PRO A 14 -14.45 -26.24 -3.31
C PRO A 14 -15.97 -26.11 -3.36
N LYS A 15 -16.52 -25.87 -4.56
CA LYS A 15 -17.97 -25.83 -4.79
C LYS A 15 -18.45 -27.20 -5.30
N PRO A 16 -19.74 -27.54 -5.12
CA PRO A 16 -20.29 -28.75 -5.74
C PRO A 16 -20.14 -28.68 -7.27
N GLU A 17 -19.51 -29.69 -7.85
CA GLU A 17 -19.29 -29.81 -9.29
C GLU A 17 -19.63 -31.23 -9.75
N VAL A 18 -20.19 -31.33 -10.94
CA VAL A 18 -20.59 -32.61 -11.54
C VAL A 18 -19.88 -32.74 -12.88
N TYR A 19 -19.17 -33.85 -13.06
CA TYR A 19 -18.54 -34.19 -14.33
C TYR A 19 -19.61 -34.68 -15.31
N LEU A 20 -19.90 -33.87 -16.31
CA LEU A 20 -20.80 -34.23 -17.39
C LEU A 20 -19.98 -34.64 -18.63
N PRO A 21 -20.36 -35.73 -19.32
CA PRO A 21 -19.75 -36.08 -20.60
C PRO A 21 -19.91 -34.94 -21.61
N TYR A 22 -18.83 -34.65 -22.34
CA TYR A 22 -18.81 -33.58 -23.34
C TYR A 22 -19.83 -33.78 -24.47
N THR A 23 -20.29 -35.01 -24.69
CA THR A 23 -21.32 -35.36 -25.68
C THR A 23 -22.71 -34.81 -25.31
N ILE A 24 -22.94 -34.51 -24.02
CA ILE A 24 -24.23 -34.02 -23.50
C ILE A 24 -24.25 -32.49 -23.51
N THR A 25 -23.11 -31.85 -23.27
CA THR A 25 -22.97 -30.39 -23.19
C THR A 25 -22.14 -29.91 -24.38
N SER A 26 -22.79 -29.73 -25.53
CA SER A 26 -22.14 -29.32 -26.80
C SER A 26 -21.55 -27.89 -26.76
N THR A 27 -21.67 -27.17 -25.65
CA THR A 27 -21.41 -25.73 -25.57
C THR A 27 -20.45 -25.44 -24.44
N GLY A 28 -19.17 -25.27 -24.78
CA GLY A 28 -18.11 -24.88 -23.85
C GLY A 28 -16.77 -24.70 -24.58
N PRO A 29 -15.86 -23.85 -24.07
CA PRO A 29 -14.51 -23.76 -24.61
C PRO A 29 -13.83 -25.12 -24.50
N ARG A 30 -13.36 -25.63 -25.64
CA ARG A 30 -12.66 -26.92 -25.72
C ARG A 30 -11.16 -26.65 -25.61
N GLY A 31 -10.52 -27.30 -24.66
CA GLY A 31 -9.08 -27.23 -24.47
C GLY A 31 -8.47 -28.62 -24.45
N ILE A 32 -7.27 -28.74 -25.02
CA ILE A 32 -6.44 -29.94 -24.88
C ILE A 32 -5.31 -29.56 -23.93
N MET A 33 -5.15 -30.31 -22.84
CA MET A 33 -4.02 -30.18 -21.94
C MET A 33 -3.00 -31.26 -22.25
N VAL A 34 -1.76 -30.85 -22.49
CA VAL A 34 -0.65 -31.75 -22.77
C VAL A 34 0.40 -31.59 -21.67
N SER A 35 0.69 -32.68 -20.97
CA SER A 35 1.79 -32.71 -20.00
C SER A 35 3.10 -33.02 -20.71
N THR A 36 4.13 -32.21 -20.47
CA THR A 36 5.46 -32.40 -21.06
C THR A 36 6.55 -32.05 -20.06
N ALA A 37 7.67 -32.78 -20.12
CA ALA A 37 8.87 -32.53 -19.31
C ALA A 37 9.89 -31.61 -20.01
N GLY A 38 9.63 -31.18 -21.25
CA GLY A 38 10.54 -30.36 -22.07
C GLY A 38 10.17 -28.88 -22.16
N ASN A 39 10.83 -28.14 -23.05
CA ASN A 39 10.51 -26.73 -23.28
C ASN A 39 9.12 -26.59 -23.93
N SER A 40 8.14 -26.16 -23.13
CA SER A 40 6.73 -26.05 -23.51
C SER A 40 6.50 -25.20 -24.76
N SER A 41 7.35 -24.18 -25.01
CA SER A 41 7.22 -23.29 -26.17
C SER A 41 7.52 -23.99 -27.51
N LEU A 42 8.53 -24.86 -27.54
CA LEU A 42 8.90 -25.64 -28.74
C LEU A 42 7.84 -26.68 -29.07
N ILE A 43 7.25 -27.28 -28.03
CA ILE A 43 6.19 -28.28 -28.18
C ILE A 43 4.88 -27.63 -28.61
N LEU A 44 4.56 -26.44 -28.07
CA LEU A 44 3.43 -25.61 -28.52
C LEU A 44 3.53 -25.25 -30.00
N ALA A 45 4.70 -24.80 -30.46
CA ALA A 45 4.91 -24.48 -31.87
C ALA A 45 4.71 -25.70 -32.78
N SER A 46 5.17 -26.88 -32.34
CA SER A 46 5.01 -28.13 -33.08
C SER A 46 3.55 -28.61 -33.11
N LEU A 47 2.86 -28.57 -31.97
CA LEU A 47 1.43 -28.89 -31.85
C LEU A 47 0.56 -27.97 -32.69
N ARG A 48 0.84 -26.66 -32.66
CA ARG A 48 0.12 -25.66 -33.46
C ARG A 48 0.22 -25.98 -34.94
N ARG A 49 1.43 -26.35 -35.41
CA ARG A 49 1.63 -26.70 -36.82
C ARG A 49 0.83 -27.93 -37.21
N GLU A 50 0.90 -28.99 -36.42
CA GLU A 50 0.17 -30.24 -36.68
C GLU A 50 -1.36 -30.02 -36.68
N ILE A 51 -1.89 -29.27 -35.72
CA ILE A 51 -3.33 -28.96 -35.65
C ILE A 51 -3.77 -28.14 -36.86
N THR A 52 -2.98 -27.15 -37.27
CA THR A 52 -3.29 -26.31 -38.44
C THR A 52 -3.23 -27.11 -39.74
N GLU A 53 -2.34 -28.11 -39.84
CA GLU A 53 -2.26 -29.03 -40.98
C GLU A 53 -3.46 -30.00 -41.03
N MET A 54 -3.95 -30.45 -39.88
CA MET A 54 -5.11 -31.34 -39.79
C MET A 54 -6.45 -30.62 -40.03
N ASP A 55 -6.64 -29.43 -39.45
CA ASP A 55 -7.89 -28.68 -39.55
C ASP A 55 -7.60 -27.16 -39.53
N PRO A 56 -7.59 -26.50 -40.70
CA PRO A 56 -7.33 -25.06 -40.82
C PRO A 56 -8.41 -24.17 -40.21
N ASP A 57 -9.64 -24.69 -40.03
CA ASP A 57 -10.77 -23.90 -39.53
C ASP A 57 -10.79 -23.81 -37.99
N VAL A 58 -9.90 -24.51 -37.30
CA VAL A 58 -9.78 -24.46 -35.84
C VAL A 58 -9.00 -23.23 -35.40
N ALA A 59 -9.72 -22.21 -34.92
CA ALA A 59 -9.13 -21.05 -34.28
C ALA A 59 -8.54 -21.41 -32.90
N ILE A 60 -7.21 -21.34 -32.77
CA ILE A 60 -6.51 -21.49 -31.50
C ILE A 60 -6.53 -20.14 -30.78
N SER A 61 -7.43 -19.99 -29.81
CA SER A 61 -7.70 -18.71 -29.14
C SER A 61 -6.83 -18.43 -27.91
N ASP A 62 -6.39 -19.47 -27.19
CA ASP A 62 -5.59 -19.34 -25.98
C ASP A 62 -4.48 -20.40 -25.97
N ASP A 63 -3.33 -20.02 -26.54
CA ASP A 63 -2.10 -20.81 -26.50
C ASP A 63 -1.18 -20.32 -25.37
N GLY A 64 -0.55 -21.28 -24.67
CA GLY A 64 0.35 -20.97 -23.58
C GLY A 64 0.50 -22.11 -22.57
N THR A 65 1.40 -21.92 -21.61
CA THR A 65 1.52 -22.81 -20.46
C THR A 65 0.42 -22.52 -19.45
N ILE A 66 0.12 -23.50 -18.59
CA ILE A 66 -0.80 -23.31 -17.47
C ILE A 66 -0.36 -22.13 -16.60
N GLU A 67 0.95 -21.89 -16.40
CA GLU A 67 1.41 -20.71 -15.66
C GLU A 67 1.03 -19.40 -16.36
N SER A 68 1.19 -19.31 -17.68
CA SER A 68 0.82 -18.10 -18.44
C SER A 68 -0.69 -17.86 -18.47
N PHE A 69 -1.48 -18.94 -18.50
CA PHE A 69 -2.93 -18.89 -18.43
C PHE A 69 -3.41 -18.43 -17.05
N LEU A 70 -2.87 -19.02 -15.98
CA LEU A 70 -3.11 -18.59 -14.60
C LEU A 70 -2.67 -17.13 -14.41
N GLY A 71 -1.53 -16.73 -14.98
CA GLY A 71 -1.03 -15.36 -15.02
C GLY A 71 -2.03 -14.36 -15.57
N ARG A 72 -2.57 -14.64 -16.76
CA ARG A 72 -3.52 -13.77 -17.47
C ARG A 72 -4.91 -13.76 -16.85
N TRP A 73 -5.45 -14.90 -16.46
CA TRP A 73 -6.84 -15.03 -16.05
C TRP A 73 -7.05 -14.96 -14.54
N TYR A 74 -6.07 -15.41 -13.75
CA TYR A 74 -6.22 -15.51 -12.29
C TYR A 74 -5.41 -14.44 -11.54
N TYR A 75 -4.23 -14.05 -12.03
CA TYR A 75 -3.39 -13.02 -11.39
C TYR A 75 -3.59 -11.59 -11.91
N ALA A 76 -4.22 -11.37 -13.07
CA ALA A 76 -4.39 -10.03 -13.64
C ALA A 76 -5.38 -9.14 -12.84
N GLY A 77 -6.47 -9.71 -12.33
CA GLY A 77 -7.45 -8.99 -11.51
C GLY A 77 -6.86 -8.43 -10.21
N PRO A 78 -6.15 -9.25 -9.40
CA PRO A 78 -5.51 -8.79 -8.16
C PRO A 78 -4.44 -7.71 -8.35
N GLN A 79 -3.63 -7.77 -9.41
CA GLN A 79 -2.50 -6.85 -9.58
C GLN A 79 -2.95 -5.41 -9.86
N PHE A 80 -3.99 -5.22 -10.66
CA PHE A 80 -4.52 -3.89 -10.96
C PHE A 80 -5.08 -3.22 -9.70
N THR A 81 -5.86 -3.96 -8.90
CA THR A 81 -6.37 -3.47 -7.61
C THR A 81 -5.23 -3.12 -6.66
N LEU A 82 -4.18 -3.95 -6.57
CA LEU A 82 -3.01 -3.67 -5.75
C LEU A 82 -2.29 -2.40 -6.20
N ILE A 83 -2.10 -2.18 -7.51
CA ILE A 83 -1.45 -0.97 -8.04
C ILE A 83 -2.26 0.29 -7.70
N ILE A 84 -3.59 0.27 -7.90
CA ILE A 84 -4.43 1.42 -7.57
C ILE A 84 -4.43 1.68 -6.06
N LEU A 85 -4.57 0.63 -5.25
CA LEU A 85 -4.62 0.77 -3.80
C LEU A 85 -3.30 1.27 -3.23
N THR A 86 -2.17 0.79 -3.76
CA THR A 86 -0.83 1.29 -3.40
C THR A 86 -0.63 2.74 -3.86
N ALA A 87 -1.10 3.12 -5.05
CA ALA A 87 -1.05 4.50 -5.51
C ALA A 87 -1.90 5.44 -4.62
N PHE A 88 -3.14 5.07 -4.32
CA PHE A 88 -4.02 5.83 -3.42
C PHE A 88 -3.44 5.95 -2.02
N GLY A 89 -2.94 4.84 -1.47
CA GLY A 89 -2.25 4.83 -0.18
C GLY A 89 -1.03 5.74 -0.18
N GLY A 90 -0.22 5.71 -1.24
CA GLY A 90 0.95 6.58 -1.41
C GLY A 90 0.60 8.07 -1.48
N ILE A 91 -0.43 8.43 -2.26
CA ILE A 91 -0.91 9.82 -2.35
C ILE A 91 -1.45 10.29 -0.99
N GLY A 92 -2.25 9.45 -0.33
CA GLY A 92 -2.77 9.74 1.01
C GLY A 92 -1.64 9.95 2.02
N LEU A 93 -0.61 9.11 1.98
CA LEU A 93 0.57 9.25 2.82
C LEU A 93 1.28 10.58 2.56
N LEU A 94 1.51 10.96 1.29
CA LEU A 94 2.11 12.25 0.94
C LEU A 94 1.31 13.43 1.46
N LEU A 95 -0.02 13.39 1.31
CA LEU A 95 -0.90 14.45 1.83
C LEU A 95 -0.82 14.56 3.35
N VAL A 96 -0.76 13.43 4.07
CA VAL A 96 -0.56 13.41 5.52
C VAL A 96 0.78 14.04 5.89
N LEU A 97 1.87 13.67 5.20
CA LEU A 97 3.20 14.24 5.47
C LEU A 97 3.23 15.76 5.25
N ILE A 98 2.65 16.23 4.16
CA ILE A 98 2.54 17.67 3.85
C ILE A 98 1.70 18.39 4.90
N GLY A 99 0.57 17.81 5.30
CA GLY A 99 -0.31 18.38 6.33
C GLY A 99 0.38 18.48 7.69
N VAL A 100 1.04 17.40 8.13
CA VAL A 100 1.80 17.38 9.39
C VAL A 100 2.93 18.41 9.35
N PHE A 101 3.70 18.47 8.25
CA PHE A 101 4.76 19.46 8.09
C PHE A 101 4.23 20.89 8.16
N SER A 102 3.14 21.18 7.44
CA SER A 102 2.54 22.51 7.38
C SER A 102 2.01 22.97 8.74
N VAL A 103 1.25 22.11 9.42
CA VAL A 103 0.68 22.42 10.74
C VAL A 103 1.78 22.59 11.78
N MET A 104 2.80 21.74 11.77
CA MET A 104 3.93 21.85 12.72
C MET A 104 4.76 23.10 12.45
N ALA A 105 5.13 23.38 11.20
CA ALA A 105 5.89 24.57 10.84
C ALA A 105 5.13 25.85 11.23
N TYR A 106 3.82 25.89 10.99
CA TYR A 106 2.97 27.01 11.37
C TYR A 106 2.88 27.19 12.90
N THR A 107 2.65 26.09 13.64
CA THR A 107 2.55 26.11 15.10
C THR A 107 3.85 26.57 15.76
N VAL A 108 5.00 26.14 15.24
CA VAL A 108 6.32 26.59 15.73
C VAL A 108 6.57 28.04 15.34
N SER A 109 6.19 28.46 14.13
CA SER A 109 6.32 29.86 13.69
C SER A 109 5.49 30.83 14.53
N LEU A 110 4.34 30.40 15.08
CA LEU A 110 3.57 31.21 16.02
C LEU A 110 4.26 31.34 17.39
N GLN A 111 5.04 30.33 17.80
CA GLN A 111 5.76 30.35 19.08
C GLN A 111 7.09 31.12 19.01
N THR A 112 7.63 31.43 17.84
CA THR A 112 8.90 32.18 17.72
C THR A 112 8.83 33.57 18.35
N HIS A 113 7.65 34.21 18.38
CA HIS A 113 7.47 35.53 18.98
C HIS A 113 7.60 35.49 20.52
N GLU A 114 6.99 34.50 21.17
CA GLU A 114 7.14 34.26 22.62
C GLU A 114 8.57 33.82 22.98
N ILE A 115 9.19 33.04 22.08
CA ILE A 115 10.58 32.58 22.21
C ILE A 115 11.55 33.76 22.18
N GLY A 116 11.36 34.72 21.27
CA GLY A 116 12.20 35.91 21.18
C GLY A 116 12.17 36.75 22.46
N ILE A 117 10.98 36.92 23.05
CA ILE A 117 10.82 37.63 24.33
C ILE A 117 11.51 36.86 25.48
N ARG A 118 11.37 35.52 25.55
CA ARG A 118 12.06 34.72 26.57
C ARG A 118 13.58 34.71 26.41
N MET A 119 14.09 34.67 25.18
CA MET A 119 15.53 34.76 24.93
C MET A 119 16.07 36.14 25.32
N ALA A 120 15.34 37.22 25.06
CA ALA A 120 15.71 38.57 25.53
C ALA A 120 15.75 38.69 27.06
N LEU A 121 14.97 37.87 27.77
CA LEU A 121 14.98 37.74 29.23
C LEU A 121 16.05 36.75 29.76
N GLY A 122 16.91 36.20 28.89
CA GLY A 122 18.03 35.32 29.27
C GLY A 122 17.70 33.83 29.31
N ALA A 123 16.58 33.38 28.75
CA ALA A 123 16.25 31.96 28.68
C ALA A 123 17.23 31.19 27.77
N GLN A 124 17.70 30.04 28.24
CA GLN A 124 18.62 29.19 27.49
C GLN A 124 17.91 28.53 26.28
N GLN A 125 18.57 28.51 25.13
CA GLN A 125 18.04 27.94 23.87
C GLN A 125 17.52 26.50 24.04
N ASN A 126 18.11 25.73 24.96
CA ASN A 126 17.72 24.34 25.23
C ASN A 126 16.35 24.21 25.91
N ASP A 127 15.96 25.16 26.77
CA ASP A 127 14.66 25.14 27.46
C ASP A 127 13.51 25.44 26.49
N VAL A 128 13.77 26.35 25.56
CA VAL A 128 12.85 26.64 24.46
C VAL A 128 12.69 25.43 23.55
N LEU A 129 13.80 24.82 23.13
CA LEU A 129 13.79 23.65 22.26
C LEU A 129 13.00 22.50 22.89
N ARG A 130 13.22 22.24 24.19
CA ARG A 130 12.52 21.21 24.95
C ARG A 130 11.02 21.48 25.07
N MET A 131 10.62 22.74 25.28
CA MET A 131 9.21 23.11 25.35
C MET A 131 8.48 22.91 24.02
N VAL A 132 9.10 23.34 22.91
CA VAL A 132 8.54 23.17 21.56
C VAL A 132 8.44 21.69 21.21
N LEU A 133 9.50 20.90 21.46
CA LEU A 133 9.46 19.45 21.24
C LEU A 133 8.37 18.79 22.07
N LYS A 134 8.21 19.13 23.34
CA LYS A 134 7.22 18.49 24.21
C LYS A 134 5.78 18.78 23.76
N LYS A 135 5.48 20.02 23.33
CA LYS A 135 4.18 20.36 22.74
C LYS A 135 3.96 19.66 21.40
N GLY A 136 4.96 19.67 20.51
CA GLY A 136 4.90 19.02 19.20
C GLY A 136 4.70 17.51 19.32
N LEU A 137 5.51 16.85 20.16
CA LEU A 137 5.38 15.42 20.47
C LEU A 137 4.02 15.08 21.08
N GLY A 138 3.49 15.92 21.97
CA GLY A 138 2.15 15.72 22.53
C GLY A 138 1.07 15.70 21.45
N LEU A 139 1.08 16.67 20.53
CA LEU A 139 0.12 16.76 19.44
C LEU A 139 0.28 15.62 18.42
N MET A 140 1.53 15.23 18.11
CA MET A 140 1.80 14.08 17.25
C MET A 140 1.29 12.79 17.89
N ALA A 141 1.61 12.55 19.15
CA ALA A 141 1.23 11.33 19.84
C ALA A 141 -0.29 11.16 19.91
N THR A 142 -1.04 12.22 20.25
CA THR A 142 -2.51 12.15 20.29
C THR A 142 -3.10 11.93 18.90
N GLY A 143 -2.58 12.61 17.87
CA GLY A 143 -2.99 12.41 16.48
C GLY A 143 -2.71 10.99 15.98
N THR A 144 -1.52 10.44 16.26
CA THR A 144 -1.14 9.08 15.88
C THR A 144 -2.00 8.04 16.59
N ILE A 145 -2.24 8.18 17.90
CA ILE A 145 -3.09 7.24 18.65
C ILE A 145 -4.52 7.27 18.12
N ALA A 146 -5.09 8.46 17.90
CA ALA A 146 -6.44 8.60 17.36
C ALA A 146 -6.55 8.02 15.94
N GLY A 147 -5.55 8.28 15.09
CA GLY A 147 -5.48 7.73 13.73
C GLY A 147 -5.37 6.21 13.72
N LEU A 148 -4.53 5.63 14.57
CA LEU A 148 -4.41 4.17 14.73
C LEU A 148 -5.71 3.54 15.20
N ALA A 149 -6.38 4.14 16.19
CA ALA A 149 -7.66 3.65 16.68
C ALA A 149 -8.74 3.68 15.58
N ALA A 150 -8.81 4.78 14.82
CA ALA A 150 -9.74 4.92 13.70
C ALA A 150 -9.44 3.90 12.58
N ALA A 151 -8.17 3.72 12.24
CA ALA A 151 -7.75 2.75 11.22
C ALA A 151 -8.11 1.31 11.64
N LEU A 152 -7.80 0.91 12.87
CA LEU A 152 -8.16 -0.42 13.39
C LEU A 152 -9.68 -0.65 13.39
N ALA A 153 -10.47 0.36 13.78
CA ALA A 153 -11.92 0.28 13.75
C ALA A 153 -12.45 0.07 12.32
N LEU A 154 -11.94 0.84 11.37
CA LEU A 154 -12.35 0.77 9.96
C LEU A 154 -11.94 -0.56 9.32
N THR A 155 -10.71 -1.00 9.57
CA THR A 155 -10.19 -2.31 9.16
C THR A 155 -11.09 -3.44 9.68
N ARG A 156 -11.47 -3.39 10.96
CA ARG A 156 -12.33 -4.41 11.57
C ARG A 156 -13.72 -4.44 10.93
N LEU A 157 -14.30 -3.27 10.62
CA LEU A 157 -15.56 -3.16 9.88
C LEU A 157 -15.45 -3.76 8.47
N MET A 158 -14.35 -3.50 7.75
CA MET A 158 -14.15 -4.06 6.40
C MET A 158 -13.94 -5.58 6.43
N THR A 159 -13.23 -6.10 7.43
CA THR A 159 -12.99 -7.55 7.57
C THR A 159 -14.29 -8.32 7.82
N SER A 160 -15.27 -7.71 8.51
CA SER A 160 -16.58 -8.33 8.68
C SER A 160 -17.38 -8.47 7.37
N GLN A 161 -17.01 -7.72 6.33
CA GLN A 161 -17.68 -7.71 5.02
C GLN A 161 -16.92 -8.50 3.95
N ILE A 162 -15.63 -8.79 4.13
CA ILE A 162 -14.75 -9.40 3.13
C ILE A 162 -14.06 -10.63 3.74
N TRP A 163 -14.43 -11.83 3.27
CA TRP A 163 -13.78 -13.08 3.68
C TRP A 163 -12.34 -13.17 3.13
N GLY A 164 -11.39 -13.55 4.00
CA GLY A 164 -10.05 -14.00 3.57
C GLY A 164 -8.92 -12.96 3.61
N VAL A 165 -9.15 -11.72 4.03
CA VAL A 165 -8.08 -10.71 4.14
C VAL A 165 -7.54 -10.66 5.57
N SER A 166 -6.25 -10.97 5.76
CA SER A 166 -5.56 -10.78 7.04
C SER A 166 -5.42 -9.28 7.30
N ALA A 167 -6.35 -8.73 8.07
CA ALA A 167 -6.64 -7.30 8.06
C ALA A 167 -5.67 -6.46 8.91
N THR A 168 -4.88 -7.08 9.78
CA THR A 168 -3.97 -6.39 10.70
C THR A 168 -2.55 -6.86 10.51
N ASP A 169 -1.79 -6.14 9.68
CA ASP A 169 -0.34 -6.30 9.60
C ASP A 169 0.36 -5.30 10.54
N PRO A 170 0.91 -5.74 11.68
CA PRO A 170 1.58 -4.87 12.63
C PRO A 170 2.76 -4.10 12.03
N TRP A 171 3.46 -4.68 11.05
CA TRP A 171 4.61 -4.06 10.42
C TRP A 171 4.24 -2.79 9.66
N THR A 172 3.14 -2.83 8.90
CA THR A 172 2.64 -1.67 8.16
C THR A 172 2.24 -0.54 9.11
N PHE A 173 1.52 -0.84 10.20
CA PHE A 173 1.15 0.17 11.20
C PHE A 173 2.36 0.80 11.90
N SER A 174 3.34 -0.03 12.29
CA SER A 174 4.59 0.45 12.91
C SER A 174 5.42 1.31 11.95
N ALA A 175 5.51 0.93 10.66
CA ALA A 175 6.23 1.69 9.65
C ALA A 175 5.61 3.07 9.43
N VAL A 176 4.28 3.17 9.32
CA VAL A 176 3.58 4.45 9.14
C VAL A 176 3.73 5.33 10.37
N ALA A 177 3.60 4.78 11.58
CA ALA A 177 3.82 5.53 12.82
C ALA A 177 5.24 6.08 12.93
N ALA A 178 6.25 5.26 12.60
CA ALA A 178 7.65 5.68 12.58
C ALA A 178 7.90 6.79 11.55
N LEU A 179 7.32 6.68 10.35
CA LEU A 179 7.43 7.68 9.29
C LEU A 179 6.86 9.03 9.73
N ILE A 180 5.65 9.04 10.32
CA ILE A 180 5.01 10.26 10.83
C ILE A 180 5.84 10.89 11.93
N LEU A 181 6.41 10.09 12.84
CA LEU A 181 7.31 10.58 13.89
C LEU A 181 8.57 11.21 13.30
N VAL A 182 9.22 10.57 12.32
CA VAL A 182 10.42 11.11 11.67
C VAL A 182 10.09 12.43 10.96
N VAL A 183 9.02 12.47 10.16
CA VAL A 183 8.62 13.69 9.44
C VAL A 183 8.23 14.80 10.41
N GLY A 184 7.43 14.50 11.43
CA GLY A 184 7.06 15.48 12.44
C GLY A 184 8.25 15.99 13.25
N LEU A 185 9.22 15.13 13.61
CA LEU A 185 10.47 15.56 14.24
C LEU A 185 11.28 16.48 13.31
N THR A 186 11.42 16.14 12.03
CA THR A 186 12.10 17.03 11.06
C THR A 186 11.37 18.37 10.90
N ALA A 187 10.04 18.36 10.88
CA ALA A 187 9.20 19.55 10.80
C ALA A 187 9.28 20.42 12.06
N CYS A 188 9.49 19.84 13.24
CA CYS A 188 9.72 20.58 14.48
C CYS A 188 11.15 21.13 14.56
N LEU A 189 12.15 20.35 14.14
CA LEU A 189 13.57 20.71 14.24
C LEU A 189 13.96 21.81 13.26
N PHE A 190 13.36 21.86 12.07
CA PHE A 190 13.70 22.83 11.04
C PHE A 190 13.42 24.30 11.45
N PRO A 191 12.19 24.68 11.87
CA PRO A 191 11.90 26.03 12.36
C PRO A 191 12.51 26.31 13.74
N ALA A 192 12.66 25.31 14.61
CA ALA A 192 13.33 25.51 15.90
C ALA A 192 14.81 25.87 15.73
N ARG A 193 15.52 25.17 14.83
CA ARG A 193 16.89 25.54 14.43
C ARG A 193 16.93 26.93 13.81
N LYS A 194 15.99 27.24 12.91
CA LYS A 194 15.88 28.57 12.31
C LYS A 194 15.71 29.65 13.37
N ALA A 195 14.85 29.45 14.37
CA ALA A 195 14.61 30.39 15.48
C ALA A 195 15.82 30.56 16.42
N THR A 196 16.62 29.52 16.62
CA THR A 196 17.88 29.61 17.40
C THR A 196 19.05 30.18 16.61
N GLN A 197 18.98 30.15 15.27
CA GLN A 197 19.97 30.73 14.35
C GLN A 197 19.62 32.15 13.88
N VAL A 198 18.45 32.69 14.24
CA VAL A 198 18.22 34.13 14.10
C VAL A 198 19.14 34.82 15.09
N ASP A 199 20.28 35.26 14.57
CA ASP A 199 21.30 36.03 15.27
C ASP A 199 20.63 37.18 16.06
N PRO A 200 20.79 37.22 17.40
CA PRO A 200 20.34 38.33 18.24
C PRO A 200 21.00 39.67 17.89
N LEU A 201 21.97 39.68 16.97
CA LEU A 201 22.75 40.85 16.58
C LEU A 201 22.16 41.62 15.38
N VAL A 202 21.14 41.11 14.69
CA VAL A 202 20.51 41.83 13.56
C VAL A 202 19.44 42.83 14.03
N SER A 203 19.02 42.79 15.30
CA SER A 203 18.05 43.75 15.86
C SER A 203 18.66 45.03 16.45
N LEU A 204 19.96 45.29 16.24
CA LEU A 204 20.63 46.51 16.75
C LEU A 204 21.10 47.47 15.63
N HIS A 205 20.61 47.32 14.39
CA HIS A 205 21.01 48.19 13.28
C HIS A 205 19.86 48.71 12.41
N TYR A 206 18.69 48.87 13.01
CA TYR A 206 17.69 49.80 12.50
C TYR A 206 17.45 50.88 13.55
N GLU A 207 18.39 51.82 13.57
CA GLU A 207 18.09 53.24 13.80
C GLU A 207 18.05 53.92 12.42
#